data_AF-A0A928IX99-F1
#
_entry.id   AF-A0A928IX99-F1
#
_cell.length_a   1.000
_cell.length_b   1.000
_cell.length_c   1.000
_cell.angle_alpha   90.00
_cell.angle_beta   90.00
_cell.angle_gamma   90.00
#
_symmetry.space_group_name_H-M   'P 1'
#
loop_
_entity.id
_entity.type
_entity.pdbx_description
1 polymer ?
#
loop_
_entity_poly.entity_id
_entity_poly.type
_entity_poly.pdbx_seq_one_letter_code
_entity_poly.pdbx_strand_id
1 'polypeptide(L)'
;MLLLALVLGLSSCNKGEEDSLDESSEAQTESSSEQSAFTVKQAEQLLEQDKLLTEIFICNYLRDVTSVKAERTLVSADNKYADFSEIEKLIGNTYLQDSGDKEFFMSYPENQEPSVVSQDGKTSVFCHIGSNYNDYADYSTLSVLDTDDEKVKELSFSTLLGKELTVKAFLQEDGKWLLEKGIYRLNPPQTDYTESPWGKTNVGSLKNLSGKTLVIKLFVSDKDTEITPADETFFHQRIESALQSLTQDLSQFGITPDFEYESTYFEHKKTLGNRAIDFDMMLAQTTFGTLENFARDNTDLDLSKYDNYFFVVCTKNDMELSVGVFDKTEEKDLYFGERILTGASVTDLDIYKSVLCLLGADLRGEDGADKYTEALYKFYFPNDFAVTKDLTTVEISPVTAYMCGFTDKLNFLYKTFLPRK
;
A
#
# COMPACT_ATOMS: atom_id res chain seq x y z
N MET A 1 59.98 29.39 -38.21
CA MET A 1 61.22 29.11 -38.98
C MET A 1 61.84 27.87 -38.38
N LEU A 2 61.73 26.72 -39.07
CA LEU A 2 62.82 26.11 -39.86
C LEU A 2 64.06 25.82 -39.00
N LEU A 3 64.66 24.63 -38.97
CA LEU A 3 64.46 23.36 -39.65
C LEU A 3 65.42 22.34 -38.99
N LEU A 4 65.11 21.05 -39.14
CA LEU A 4 65.96 19.86 -39.05
C LEU A 4 67.48 20.04 -39.24
N ALA A 5 68.26 19.16 -38.59
CA ALA A 5 69.16 18.24 -39.31
C ALA A 5 69.54 17.01 -38.47
N LEU A 6 69.23 15.83 -39.03
CA LEU A 6 69.74 14.50 -38.71
C LEU A 6 71.27 14.41 -38.86
N VAL A 7 71.91 13.52 -38.09
CA VAL A 7 73.08 12.76 -38.56
C VAL A 7 72.95 11.29 -38.14
N LEU A 8 72.99 10.43 -39.15
CA LEU A 8 73.09 8.97 -39.11
C LEU A 8 74.55 8.51 -38.94
N GLY A 9 74.73 7.33 -38.36
CA GLY A 9 75.91 6.47 -38.49
C GLY A 9 75.62 5.14 -37.79
N LEU A 10 75.33 4.03 -38.45
CA LEU A 10 76.08 3.18 -39.40
C LEU A 10 76.56 1.88 -38.71
N SER A 11 76.32 0.77 -39.42
CA SER A 11 77.05 -0.50 -39.44
C SER A 11 76.65 -1.62 -38.48
N SER A 12 76.09 -2.70 -39.04
CA SER A 12 76.88 -3.93 -39.30
C SER A 12 76.17 -4.90 -40.25
N CYS A 13 76.94 -5.43 -41.19
CA CYS A 13 76.62 -6.45 -42.18
C CYS A 13 76.35 -7.84 -41.55
N ASN A 14 75.55 -8.71 -42.21
CA ASN A 14 76.07 -9.86 -42.96
C ASN A 14 74.98 -10.56 -43.83
N LYS A 15 75.45 -11.38 -44.77
CA LYS A 15 74.86 -11.85 -46.04
C LYS A 15 73.88 -13.04 -45.98
N GLY A 16 73.07 -13.19 -47.04
CA GLY A 16 72.57 -14.47 -47.58
C GLY A 16 71.42 -14.34 -48.58
N GLU A 17 71.66 -14.67 -49.86
CA GLU A 17 70.73 -14.87 -51.01
C GLU A 17 69.69 -15.98 -50.75
N GLU A 18 68.55 -16.23 -51.44
CA GLU A 18 67.95 -15.84 -52.73
C GLU A 18 66.44 -16.24 -52.72
N ASP A 19 65.64 -15.64 -53.61
CA ASP A 19 64.34 -16.05 -54.19
C ASP A 19 63.06 -16.22 -53.33
N SER A 20 62.07 -15.32 -53.52
CA SER A 20 60.96 -15.47 -54.49
C SER A 20 59.78 -14.50 -54.21
N LEU A 21 59.07 -14.16 -55.28
CA LEU A 21 57.99 -13.18 -55.46
C LEU A 21 56.72 -13.51 -54.64
N ASP A 22 56.03 -12.52 -54.06
CA ASP A 22 54.98 -11.70 -54.69
C ASP A 22 54.04 -11.02 -53.66
N GLU A 23 53.49 -9.87 -54.08
CA GLU A 23 52.23 -9.22 -53.69
C GLU A 23 51.97 -8.65 -52.27
N SER A 24 52.23 -7.34 -52.17
CA SER A 24 51.36 -6.27 -51.63
C SER A 24 50.27 -6.58 -50.60
N SER A 25 50.36 -5.94 -49.42
CA SER A 25 49.25 -5.13 -48.91
C SER A 25 49.73 -4.10 -47.89
N GLU A 26 49.03 -2.98 -47.88
CA GLU A 26 49.32 -1.74 -47.19
C GLU A 26 49.35 -1.91 -45.67
N ALA A 27 50.43 -1.45 -45.02
CA ALA A 27 50.45 -1.25 -43.58
C ALA A 27 49.57 -0.04 -43.25
N GLN A 28 48.28 -0.29 -43.01
CA GLN A 28 47.43 0.65 -42.30
C GLN A 28 47.89 0.72 -40.84
N THR A 29 48.29 1.93 -40.47
CA THR A 29 48.61 2.37 -39.13
C THR A 29 47.44 2.08 -38.18
N GLU A 30 47.60 1.11 -37.28
CA GLU A 30 46.75 0.94 -36.10
C GLU A 30 46.89 2.18 -35.20
N SER A 31 45.93 3.08 -35.30
CA SER A 31 45.65 4.09 -34.29
C SER A 31 44.69 3.45 -33.28
N SER A 32 45.24 2.76 -32.28
CA SER A 32 44.47 2.25 -31.14
C SER A 32 44.01 3.41 -30.25
N SER A 33 42.79 3.91 -30.47
CA SER A 33 42.05 4.61 -29.42
C SER A 33 41.39 3.54 -28.53
N GLU A 34 42.07 3.13 -27.46
CA GLU A 34 41.45 2.34 -26.40
C GLU A 34 40.42 3.22 -25.66
N GLN A 35 39.21 3.34 -26.22
CA GLN A 35 38.03 3.63 -25.41
C GLN A 35 37.81 2.40 -24.52
N SER A 36 37.88 2.58 -23.20
CA SER A 36 37.69 1.48 -22.25
C SER A 36 36.31 0.86 -22.46
N ALA A 37 36.28 -0.38 -22.98
CA ALA A 37 35.04 -1.12 -23.18
C ALA A 37 34.25 -1.20 -21.86
N PHE A 38 32.95 -0.93 -21.92
CA PHE A 38 32.07 -1.04 -20.76
C PHE A 38 32.03 -2.49 -20.27
N THR A 39 32.41 -2.70 -19.02
CA THR A 39 32.59 -4.03 -18.43
C THR A 39 31.38 -4.45 -17.61
N VAL A 40 31.19 -5.77 -17.44
CA VAL A 40 30.21 -6.34 -16.49
C VAL A 40 30.36 -5.73 -15.10
N LYS A 41 31.59 -5.50 -14.64
CA LYS A 41 31.85 -4.87 -13.34
C LYS A 41 31.34 -3.43 -13.25
N GLN A 42 31.43 -2.64 -14.32
CA GLN A 42 30.87 -1.30 -14.35
C GLN A 42 29.33 -1.35 -14.37
N ALA A 43 28.75 -2.33 -15.05
CA ALA A 43 27.32 -2.58 -15.02
C ALA A 43 26.82 -2.94 -13.60
N GLU A 44 27.50 -3.88 -12.91
CA GLU A 44 27.22 -4.22 -11.51
C GLU A 44 27.28 -2.99 -10.60
N GLN A 45 28.28 -2.13 -10.77
CA GLN A 45 28.41 -0.89 -9.98
C GLN A 45 27.23 0.05 -10.17
N LEU A 46 26.74 0.24 -11.41
CA LEU A 46 25.56 1.06 -11.68
C LEU A 46 24.30 0.45 -11.07
N LEU A 47 24.12 -0.87 -11.20
CA LEU A 47 22.96 -1.57 -10.64
C LEU A 47 22.98 -1.59 -9.10
N GLU A 48 24.16 -1.61 -8.46
CA GLU A 48 24.27 -1.49 -7.00
C GLU A 48 23.96 -0.05 -6.52
N GLN A 49 24.33 0.97 -7.30
CA GLN A 49 23.93 2.35 -7.01
C GLN A 49 22.40 2.56 -7.14
N ASP A 50 21.80 1.98 -8.19
CA ASP A 50 20.34 1.94 -8.36
C ASP A 50 19.63 1.25 -7.19
N LYS A 51 20.14 0.08 -6.78
CA LYS A 51 19.67 -0.63 -5.59
C LYS A 51 19.76 0.25 -4.35
N LEU A 52 20.88 0.92 -4.12
CA LEU A 52 21.06 1.79 -2.95
C LEU A 52 20.12 3.00 -2.95
N LEU A 53 19.85 3.60 -4.12
CA LEU A 53 18.83 4.66 -4.24
C LEU A 53 17.43 4.12 -3.92
N THR A 54 17.11 2.93 -4.41
CA THR A 54 15.87 2.24 -4.05
C THR A 54 15.79 1.95 -2.55
N GLU A 55 16.89 1.51 -1.91
CA GLU A 55 16.94 1.26 -0.47
C GLU A 55 16.75 2.55 0.34
N ILE A 56 17.37 3.66 -0.07
CA ILE A 56 17.28 4.95 0.60
C ILE A 56 15.87 5.55 0.50
N PHE A 57 15.32 5.63 -0.72
CA PHE A 57 14.07 6.35 -0.98
C PHE A 57 12.82 5.49 -0.80
N ILE A 58 12.89 4.21 -1.16
CA ILE A 58 11.74 3.30 -1.11
C ILE A 58 11.78 2.46 0.17
N CYS A 59 12.96 1.95 0.53
CA CYS A 59 13.08 1.01 1.65
C CYS A 59 13.45 1.65 3.00
N ASN A 60 13.52 2.98 3.06
CA ASN A 60 13.80 3.77 4.28
C ASN A 60 15.12 3.41 4.97
N TYR A 61 16.14 3.02 4.20
CA TYR A 61 17.45 2.57 4.69
C TYR A 61 18.13 3.53 5.69
N LEU A 62 17.90 4.85 5.55
CA LEU A 62 18.54 5.87 6.38
C LEU A 62 17.79 6.18 7.68
N ARG A 63 16.60 5.62 7.90
CA ARG A 63 15.78 5.92 9.07
C ARG A 63 16.18 5.05 10.26
N ASP A 64 16.17 5.65 11.44
CA ASP A 64 16.19 4.91 12.70
C ASP A 64 14.81 4.28 12.97
N VAL A 65 14.75 2.95 12.89
CA VAL A 65 13.53 2.14 13.07
C VAL A 65 13.00 2.11 14.51
N THR A 66 13.68 2.73 15.47
CA THR A 66 13.23 2.79 16.87
C THR A 66 12.12 3.83 17.12
N SER A 67 11.90 4.76 16.19
CA SER A 67 10.84 5.78 16.31
C SER A 67 9.50 5.28 15.79
N VAL A 68 8.54 5.12 16.70
CA VAL A 68 7.13 4.80 16.41
C VAL A 68 6.30 6.00 15.97
N LYS A 69 6.92 7.15 15.65
CA LYS A 69 6.22 8.37 15.23
C LYS A 69 6.25 8.56 13.72
N ALA A 70 5.13 8.99 13.15
CA ALA A 70 5.02 9.45 11.77
C ALA A 70 5.57 10.89 11.63
N GLU A 71 6.87 11.07 11.85
CA GLU A 71 7.54 12.38 11.75
C GLU A 71 8.83 12.30 10.95
N ARG A 72 9.28 13.45 10.43
CA ARG A 72 10.58 13.58 9.77
C ARG A 72 11.71 13.47 10.79
N THR A 73 12.76 12.74 10.41
CA THR A 73 13.95 12.56 11.24
C THR A 73 15.18 12.95 10.45
N LEU A 74 16.07 13.74 11.06
CA LEU A 74 17.36 14.04 10.46
C LEU A 74 18.24 12.79 10.50
N VAL A 75 18.91 12.51 9.39
CA VAL A 75 19.91 11.44 9.31
C VAL A 75 21.06 11.78 10.27
N SER A 76 21.51 10.77 11.02
CA SER A 76 22.60 10.93 12.00
C SER A 76 23.89 11.41 11.33
N ALA A 77 24.61 12.32 11.99
CA ALA A 77 25.78 13.01 11.45
C ALA A 77 26.98 12.09 11.16
N ASP A 78 26.99 10.86 11.68
CA ASP A 78 27.98 9.83 11.40
C ASP A 78 27.68 9.04 10.11
N ASN A 79 26.49 9.21 9.52
CA ASN A 79 26.14 8.60 8.25
C ASN A 79 26.68 9.45 7.08
N LYS A 80 27.28 8.79 6.08
CA LYS A 80 27.81 9.46 4.88
C LYS A 80 26.74 10.25 4.09
N TYR A 81 25.46 9.92 4.26
CA TYR A 81 24.33 10.59 3.64
C TYR A 81 23.67 11.65 4.53
N ALA A 82 24.30 12.06 5.64
CA ALA A 82 23.78 13.14 6.48
C ALA A 82 23.73 14.49 5.75
N ASP A 83 24.68 14.74 4.84
CA ASP A 83 24.68 15.88 3.92
C ASP A 83 23.89 15.50 2.67
N PHE A 84 22.88 16.31 2.32
CA PHE A 84 21.99 16.02 1.21
C PHE A 84 22.71 16.01 -0.15
N SER A 85 23.82 16.73 -0.28
CA SER A 85 24.61 16.74 -1.51
C SER A 85 25.19 15.37 -1.87
N GLU A 86 25.38 14.47 -0.90
CA GLU A 86 25.83 13.10 -1.15
C GLU A 86 24.74 12.24 -1.79
N ILE A 87 23.46 12.50 -1.47
CA ILE A 87 22.32 11.88 -2.16
C ILE A 87 22.21 12.39 -3.59
N GLU A 88 22.35 13.71 -3.80
CA GLU A 88 22.31 14.29 -5.15
C GLU A 88 23.45 13.78 -6.03
N LYS A 89 24.66 13.63 -5.48
CA LYS A 89 25.81 13.02 -6.17
C LYS A 89 25.54 11.56 -6.52
N LEU A 90 24.93 10.79 -5.62
CA LEU A 90 24.58 9.39 -5.90
C LEU A 90 23.60 9.31 -7.09
N ILE A 91 22.52 10.09 -7.09
CA ILE A 91 21.57 10.16 -8.20
C ILE A 91 22.27 10.56 -9.51
N GLY A 92 23.07 11.64 -9.48
CA GLY A 92 23.76 12.15 -10.66
C GLY A 92 24.89 11.25 -11.20
N ASN A 93 25.38 10.31 -10.39
CA ASN A 93 26.33 9.28 -10.84
C ASN A 93 25.63 7.99 -11.30
N THR A 94 24.32 7.86 -11.12
CA THR A 94 23.56 6.65 -11.44
C THR A 94 22.73 6.83 -12.70
N TYR A 95 22.00 7.95 -12.84
CA TYR A 95 21.00 8.14 -13.90
C TYR A 95 21.31 9.31 -14.82
N LEU A 96 20.86 9.19 -16.07
CA LEU A 96 20.79 10.30 -17.01
C LEU A 96 19.92 11.44 -16.46
N GLN A 97 20.29 12.68 -16.78
CA GLN A 97 19.55 13.86 -16.31
C GLN A 97 18.10 13.91 -16.85
N ASP A 98 17.86 13.39 -18.04
CA ASP A 98 16.56 13.35 -18.73
C ASP A 98 15.79 12.02 -18.55
N SER A 99 16.30 11.09 -17.73
CA SER A 99 15.63 9.83 -17.38
C SER A 99 14.29 10.01 -16.64
N GLY A 100 14.13 11.13 -15.95
CA GLY A 100 13.05 11.36 -14.99
C GLY A 100 13.21 10.58 -13.68
N ASP A 101 14.29 9.81 -13.48
CA ASP A 101 14.52 9.04 -12.23
C ASP A 101 14.86 9.95 -11.06
N LYS A 102 15.57 11.06 -11.30
CA LYS A 102 15.84 12.07 -10.28
C LYS A 102 14.53 12.63 -9.73
N GLU A 103 13.66 13.11 -10.61
CA GLU A 103 12.36 13.67 -10.23
C GLU A 103 11.51 12.61 -9.52
N PHE A 104 11.52 11.37 -10.03
CA PHE A 104 10.82 10.25 -9.42
C PHE A 104 11.25 10.00 -7.97
N PHE A 105 12.56 9.83 -7.70
CA PHE A 105 13.03 9.57 -6.34
C PHE A 105 12.82 10.77 -5.42
N MET A 106 13.11 11.99 -5.88
CA MET A 106 13.00 13.20 -5.07
C MET A 106 11.55 13.58 -4.73
N SER A 107 10.59 13.08 -5.51
CA SER A 107 9.16 13.24 -5.24
C SER A 107 8.51 11.99 -4.66
N TYR A 108 9.24 10.88 -4.48
CA TYR A 108 8.64 9.64 -4.00
C TYR A 108 8.27 9.76 -2.52
N PRO A 109 7.02 9.39 -2.14
CA PRO A 109 5.90 9.00 -2.99
C PRO A 109 5.18 10.23 -3.59
N GLU A 110 4.82 10.15 -4.87
CA GLU A 110 4.38 11.28 -5.72
C GLU A 110 3.28 12.20 -5.13
N ASN A 111 2.35 11.67 -4.32
CA ASN A 111 1.28 12.50 -3.71
C ASN A 111 1.27 12.42 -2.18
N GLN A 112 2.44 12.28 -1.57
CA GLN A 112 2.65 12.30 -0.12
C GLN A 112 3.87 13.16 0.23
N GLU A 113 4.13 13.30 1.53
CA GLU A 113 5.42 13.78 2.01
C GLU A 113 6.56 12.94 1.41
N PRO A 114 7.56 13.54 0.74
CA PRO A 114 8.64 12.75 0.15
C PRO A 114 9.48 12.05 1.21
N SER A 115 9.90 10.81 0.91
CA SER A 115 10.71 9.95 1.79
C SER A 115 12.01 10.63 2.20
N VAL A 116 12.63 11.40 1.30
CA VAL A 116 13.91 12.06 1.53
C VAL A 116 13.84 13.49 1.02
N VAL A 117 14.18 14.45 1.87
CA VAL A 117 14.22 15.88 1.53
C VAL A 117 15.44 16.56 2.11
N SER A 118 15.81 17.71 1.55
CA SER A 118 16.81 18.61 2.12
C SER A 118 16.16 19.54 3.14
N GLN A 119 16.70 19.57 4.35
CA GLN A 119 16.36 20.53 5.39
C GLN A 119 17.64 21.22 5.85
N ASP A 120 17.80 22.50 5.47
CA ASP A 120 19.02 23.29 5.72
C ASP A 120 20.31 22.62 5.21
N GLY A 121 20.24 21.94 4.07
CA GLY A 121 21.37 21.21 3.47
C GLY A 121 21.60 19.82 4.07
N LYS A 122 20.86 19.43 5.11
CA LYS A 122 20.92 18.10 5.71
C LYS A 122 19.84 17.19 5.17
N THR A 123 20.11 15.90 5.17
CA THR A 123 19.14 14.87 4.77
C THR A 123 18.13 14.64 5.89
N SER A 124 16.86 14.82 5.57
CA SER A 124 15.71 14.54 6.43
C SER A 124 14.89 13.42 5.80
N VAL A 125 14.60 12.38 6.57
CA VAL A 125 13.91 11.18 6.08
C VAL A 125 12.56 10.98 6.77
N PHE A 126 11.60 10.51 5.99
CA PHE A 126 10.28 10.08 6.40
C PHE A 126 10.09 8.62 5.98
N CYS A 127 9.32 7.83 6.73
CA CYS A 127 9.07 6.44 6.37
C CYS A 127 7.59 6.23 6.09
N HIS A 128 7.34 5.49 5.02
CA HIS A 128 6.02 5.04 4.58
C HIS A 128 5.84 3.58 5.01
N ILE A 129 4.59 3.11 5.06
CA ILE A 129 4.32 1.69 5.29
C ILE A 129 4.98 0.87 4.15
N GLY A 130 5.27 -0.44 4.26
CA GLY A 130 5.60 -1.27 3.07
C GLY A 130 6.86 -0.90 2.28
N SER A 131 7.88 -0.45 2.99
CA SER A 131 9.20 -0.10 2.48
C SER A 131 10.07 -1.32 2.19
N ASN A 132 9.51 -2.40 1.66
CA ASN A 132 10.21 -3.68 1.51
C ASN A 132 10.23 -4.12 0.05
N TYR A 133 10.97 -3.39 -0.77
CA TYR A 133 11.36 -3.87 -2.10
C TYR A 133 12.59 -4.77 -1.98
N ASN A 134 12.54 -5.94 -2.62
CA ASN A 134 13.63 -6.91 -2.60
C ASN A 134 13.89 -7.58 -3.97
N ASP A 135 13.27 -7.10 -5.05
CA ASP A 135 13.35 -7.69 -6.38
C ASP A 135 14.39 -6.97 -7.25
N TYR A 136 15.65 -6.99 -6.80
CA TYR A 136 16.80 -6.36 -7.46
C TYR A 136 17.35 -7.23 -8.61
N ALA A 137 18.33 -6.71 -9.35
CA ALA A 137 19.05 -7.49 -10.36
C ALA A 137 19.79 -8.69 -9.74
N ASP A 138 19.70 -9.87 -10.37
CA ASP A 138 20.56 -11.01 -10.09
C ASP A 138 21.83 -10.92 -10.95
N TYR A 139 22.93 -10.50 -10.34
CA TYR A 139 24.21 -10.33 -11.01
C TYR A 139 24.77 -11.62 -11.62
N SER A 140 24.34 -12.80 -11.17
CA SER A 140 24.78 -14.07 -11.77
C SER A 140 24.25 -14.27 -13.19
N THR A 141 23.21 -13.54 -13.57
CA THR A 141 22.56 -13.58 -14.89
C THR A 141 22.91 -12.37 -15.76
N LEU A 142 23.66 -11.39 -15.22
CA LEU A 142 23.93 -10.13 -15.89
C LEU A 142 24.79 -10.32 -17.13
N SER A 143 24.29 -9.79 -18.24
CA SER A 143 24.99 -9.72 -19.52
C SER A 143 25.02 -8.28 -20.03
N VAL A 144 26.16 -7.89 -20.60
CA VAL A 144 26.36 -6.60 -21.27
C VAL A 144 26.38 -6.87 -22.76
N LEU A 145 25.45 -6.26 -23.48
CA LEU A 145 25.27 -6.40 -24.91
C LEU A 145 25.66 -5.10 -25.61
N ASP A 146 26.43 -5.23 -26.68
CA ASP A 146 26.74 -4.12 -27.56
C ASP A 146 25.51 -3.72 -28.37
N THR A 147 25.39 -2.41 -28.63
CA THR A 147 24.39 -1.87 -29.55
C THR A 147 25.10 -1.27 -30.78
N ASP A 148 24.32 -0.87 -31.78
CA ASP A 148 24.86 -0.17 -32.97
C ASP A 148 25.51 1.18 -32.62
N ASP A 149 25.22 1.76 -31.45
CA ASP A 149 25.88 2.95 -30.92
C ASP A 149 26.89 2.55 -29.84
N GLU A 150 28.18 2.84 -30.07
CA GLU A 150 29.26 2.53 -29.14
C GLU A 150 29.09 3.22 -27.77
N LYS A 151 28.31 4.32 -27.72
CA LYS A 151 27.97 5.05 -26.48
C LYS A 151 26.79 4.45 -25.74
N VAL A 152 26.17 3.37 -26.25
CA VAL A 152 25.01 2.73 -25.64
C VAL A 152 25.28 1.24 -25.45
N LYS A 153 24.96 0.74 -24.26
CA LYS A 153 25.05 -0.68 -23.91
C LYS A 153 23.74 -1.15 -23.33
N GLU A 154 23.33 -2.36 -23.69
CA GLU A 154 22.16 -3.00 -23.11
C GLU A 154 22.59 -3.96 -22.00
N LEU A 155 21.97 -3.82 -20.83
CA LEU A 155 22.16 -4.65 -19.67
C LEU A 155 20.97 -5.59 -19.55
N SER A 156 21.16 -6.88 -19.77
CA SER A 156 20.11 -7.89 -19.66
C SER A 156 20.38 -8.82 -18.49
N PHE A 157 19.38 -9.01 -17.63
CA PHE A 157 19.46 -9.82 -16.41
C PHE A 157 18.07 -10.28 -15.95
N SER A 158 18.05 -11.35 -15.16
CA SER A 158 16.91 -11.72 -14.34
C SER A 158 16.91 -10.92 -13.03
N THR A 159 15.75 -10.58 -12.50
CA THR A 159 15.64 -10.10 -11.11
C THR A 159 15.69 -11.27 -10.13
N LEU A 160 15.87 -10.98 -8.84
CA LEU A 160 15.89 -11.99 -7.77
C LEU A 160 14.59 -12.80 -7.65
N LEU A 161 13.46 -12.29 -8.13
CA LEU A 161 12.19 -13.02 -8.24
C LEU A 161 11.93 -13.61 -9.65
N GLY A 162 12.94 -13.62 -10.52
CA GLY A 162 12.93 -14.33 -11.79
C GLY A 162 12.29 -13.58 -12.96
N LYS A 163 12.17 -12.25 -12.89
CA LYS A 163 11.69 -11.45 -14.03
C LYS A 163 12.85 -11.03 -14.92
N GLU A 164 12.77 -11.31 -16.21
CA GLU A 164 13.74 -10.83 -17.19
C GLU A 164 13.55 -9.33 -17.46
N LEU A 165 14.63 -8.56 -17.34
CA LEU A 165 14.66 -7.12 -17.62
C LEU A 165 15.85 -6.76 -18.52
N THR A 166 15.67 -5.70 -19.30
CA THR A 166 16.74 -5.04 -20.05
C THR A 166 16.72 -3.54 -19.74
N VAL A 167 17.88 -2.97 -19.40
CA VAL A 167 18.06 -1.53 -19.20
C VAL A 167 19.22 -1.02 -20.05
N LYS A 168 19.20 0.26 -20.41
CA LYS A 168 20.28 0.87 -21.20
C LYS A 168 21.20 1.70 -20.33
N ALA A 169 22.49 1.60 -20.62
CA ALA A 169 23.54 2.45 -20.07
C ALA A 169 24.14 3.32 -21.19
N PHE A 170 24.41 4.59 -20.87
CA PHE A 170 24.86 5.61 -21.82
C PHE A 170 26.17 6.24 -21.36
N LEU A 171 27.15 6.32 -22.26
CA LEU A 171 28.42 7.00 -22.05
C LEU A 171 28.25 8.52 -22.19
N GLN A 172 28.55 9.24 -21.12
CA GLN A 172 28.56 10.69 -21.06
C GLN A 172 29.87 11.28 -21.61
N GLU A 173 29.84 12.58 -21.93
CA GLU A 173 31.02 13.31 -22.42
C GLU A 173 32.20 13.31 -21.43
N ASP A 174 31.92 13.22 -20.13
CA ASP A 174 32.92 13.14 -19.07
C ASP A 174 33.47 11.71 -18.85
N GLY A 175 33.06 10.75 -19.68
CA GLY A 175 33.52 9.36 -19.63
C GLY A 175 32.77 8.47 -18.65
N LYS A 176 31.73 8.97 -17.97
CA LYS A 176 30.89 8.17 -17.07
C LYS A 176 29.80 7.43 -17.83
N TRP A 177 29.49 6.22 -17.36
CA TRP A 177 28.31 5.50 -17.81
C TRP A 177 27.16 5.78 -16.84
N LEU A 178 25.96 6.06 -17.36
CA LEU A 178 24.76 6.31 -16.56
C LEU A 178 23.59 5.48 -17.10
N LEU A 179 22.68 5.06 -16.22
CA LEU A 179 21.47 4.34 -16.58
C LEU A 179 20.40 5.27 -17.15
N GLU A 180 19.68 4.79 -18.14
CA GLU A 180 18.48 5.46 -18.67
C GLU A 180 17.31 5.42 -17.69
N LYS A 181 17.21 4.36 -16.89
CA LYS A 181 16.08 4.15 -15.98
C LYS A 181 16.42 3.19 -14.86
N GLY A 182 15.87 3.44 -13.67
CA GLY A 182 16.05 2.55 -12.52
C GLY A 182 15.20 1.29 -12.54
N ILE A 183 15.68 0.24 -11.85
CA ILE A 183 15.02 -1.07 -11.82
C ILE A 183 13.64 -0.98 -11.18
N TYR A 184 13.51 -0.27 -10.05
CA TYR A 184 12.24 -0.10 -9.35
C TYR A 184 11.16 0.51 -10.24
N ARG A 185 11.50 1.43 -11.16
CA ARG A 185 10.53 2.03 -12.09
C ARG A 185 10.09 1.08 -13.20
N LEU A 186 10.95 0.17 -13.62
CA LEU A 186 10.66 -0.85 -14.65
C LEU A 186 9.97 -2.08 -14.08
N ASN A 187 10.26 -2.37 -12.82
CA ASN A 187 9.72 -3.49 -12.09
C ASN A 187 9.24 -3.05 -10.70
N PRO A 188 8.26 -2.13 -10.63
CA PRO A 188 7.63 -1.87 -9.37
C PRO A 188 6.87 -3.14 -8.97
N PRO A 189 6.78 -3.45 -7.67
CA PRO A 189 6.05 -4.63 -7.22
C PRO A 189 4.64 -4.59 -7.84
N GLN A 190 4.28 -5.67 -8.53
CA GLN A 190 2.92 -5.89 -8.97
C GLN A 190 2.16 -6.31 -7.73
N THR A 191 1.29 -5.44 -7.24
CA THR A 191 0.45 -5.78 -6.11
C THR A 191 -0.63 -6.72 -6.63
N ASP A 192 -0.48 -8.02 -6.39
CA ASP A 192 -1.58 -8.95 -6.56
C ASP A 192 -2.57 -8.71 -5.41
N TYR A 193 -3.58 -7.91 -5.70
CA TYR A 193 -4.64 -7.58 -4.76
C TYR A 193 -5.59 -8.74 -4.47
N THR A 194 -5.47 -9.87 -5.18
CA THR A 194 -6.24 -11.07 -4.84
C THR A 194 -5.73 -11.73 -3.55
N GLU A 195 -4.46 -11.51 -3.20
CA GLU A 195 -3.83 -11.95 -1.95
C GLU A 195 -3.67 -10.82 -0.92
N SER A 196 -4.26 -9.64 -1.18
CA SER A 196 -4.32 -8.57 -0.19
C SER A 196 -4.87 -9.12 1.14
N PRO A 197 -4.21 -8.94 2.30
CA PRO A 197 -4.81 -9.26 3.59
C PRO A 197 -6.08 -8.46 3.88
N TRP A 198 -6.41 -7.45 3.07
CA TRP A 198 -7.71 -6.77 3.07
C TRP A 198 -8.61 -7.15 1.88
N GLY A 199 -8.21 -8.13 1.06
CA GLY A 199 -9.02 -8.62 -0.06
C GLY A 199 -10.39 -9.06 0.44
N LYS A 200 -11.46 -8.66 -0.28
CA LYS A 200 -12.89 -8.83 0.07
C LYS A 200 -13.11 -9.57 1.39
N THR A 201 -12.95 -8.83 2.48
CA THR A 201 -13.05 -9.35 3.84
C THR A 201 -14.49 -9.72 4.17
N ASN A 202 -15.47 -9.19 3.41
CA ASN A 202 -16.85 -9.55 3.63
C ASN A 202 -17.27 -10.86 2.90
N VAL A 203 -17.66 -11.84 3.71
CA VAL A 203 -18.25 -13.12 3.30
C VAL A 203 -19.73 -13.24 3.69
N GLY A 204 -20.28 -12.21 4.33
CA GLY A 204 -21.65 -12.10 4.82
C GLY A 204 -22.66 -11.63 3.77
N SER A 205 -23.82 -11.16 4.24
CA SER A 205 -24.91 -10.74 3.35
C SER A 205 -24.67 -9.34 2.78
N LEU A 206 -23.98 -8.44 3.50
CA LEU A 206 -23.56 -7.10 3.05
C LEU A 206 -22.37 -7.13 2.07
N LYS A 207 -22.40 -7.98 1.04
CA LYS A 207 -21.26 -8.19 0.11
C LYS A 207 -20.75 -6.90 -0.53
N ASN A 208 -21.66 -5.94 -0.70
CA ASN A 208 -21.42 -4.54 -1.02
C ASN A 208 -22.68 -3.73 -0.66
N LEU A 209 -22.56 -2.40 -0.49
CA LEU A 209 -23.74 -1.52 -0.32
C LEU A 209 -24.48 -1.25 -1.65
N SER A 210 -24.50 -2.23 -2.55
CA SER A 210 -25.26 -2.12 -3.80
C SER A 210 -26.56 -2.91 -3.70
N GLY A 211 -27.60 -2.40 -4.35
CA GLY A 211 -28.93 -3.00 -4.30
C GLY A 211 -29.71 -2.65 -3.04
N LYS A 212 -30.84 -3.35 -2.85
CA LYS A 212 -31.79 -3.14 -1.76
C LYS A 212 -31.26 -3.77 -0.48
N THR A 213 -31.08 -2.96 0.55
CA THR A 213 -30.55 -3.38 1.85
C THR A 213 -31.60 -3.18 2.93
N LEU A 214 -31.97 -4.25 3.64
CA LEU A 214 -32.87 -4.18 4.79
C LEU A 214 -32.11 -3.91 6.08
N VAL A 215 -32.47 -2.82 6.76
CA VAL A 215 -31.99 -2.47 8.10
C VAL A 215 -33.04 -2.91 9.12
N ILE A 216 -32.74 -3.98 9.85
CA ILE A 216 -33.66 -4.56 10.83
C ILE A 216 -33.37 -3.96 12.21
N LYS A 217 -34.21 -3.03 12.67
CA LYS A 217 -34.16 -2.49 14.03
C LYS A 217 -34.77 -3.49 14.99
N LEU A 218 -33.94 -4.19 15.76
CA LEU A 218 -34.38 -5.15 16.77
C LEU A 218 -34.37 -4.51 18.15
N PHE A 219 -35.54 -4.16 18.67
CA PHE A 219 -35.69 -3.58 20.00
C PHE A 219 -35.76 -4.67 21.06
N VAL A 220 -34.80 -4.63 22.00
CA VAL A 220 -34.63 -5.65 23.03
C VAL A 220 -35.07 -5.13 24.39
N SER A 221 -36.12 -5.74 24.92
CA SER A 221 -36.57 -5.57 26.30
C SER A 221 -36.14 -6.77 27.14
N ASP A 222 -35.76 -6.54 28.38
CA ASP A 222 -35.36 -7.58 29.33
C ASP A 222 -36.22 -7.52 30.61
N LYS A 223 -35.82 -8.25 31.66
CA LYS A 223 -36.57 -8.25 32.92
C LYS A 223 -36.64 -6.86 33.59
N ASP A 224 -35.60 -6.06 33.43
CA ASP A 224 -35.40 -4.82 34.19
C ASP A 224 -35.61 -3.57 33.32
N THR A 225 -35.71 -3.74 32.00
CA THR A 225 -35.81 -2.66 31.02
C THR A 225 -36.87 -2.93 29.96
N GLU A 226 -37.60 -1.88 29.60
CA GLU A 226 -38.61 -1.89 28.54
C GLU A 226 -38.34 -0.75 27.55
N ILE A 227 -38.43 -1.07 26.26
CA ILE A 227 -38.35 -0.11 25.16
C ILE A 227 -39.65 0.69 25.07
N THR A 228 -39.53 2.01 25.17
CA THR A 228 -40.67 2.93 25.01
C THR A 228 -40.68 3.56 23.62
N PRO A 229 -41.80 4.15 23.17
CA PRO A 229 -41.85 4.87 21.90
C PRO A 229 -40.83 6.02 21.77
N ALA A 230 -40.44 6.62 22.90
CA ALA A 230 -39.39 7.64 22.91
C ALA A 230 -38.00 7.03 22.64
N ASP A 231 -37.73 5.84 23.18
CA ASP A 231 -36.50 5.09 22.91
C ASP A 231 -36.45 4.65 21.43
N GLU A 232 -37.56 4.16 20.89
CA GLU A 232 -37.68 3.80 19.46
C GLU A 232 -37.36 4.99 18.56
N THR A 233 -37.96 6.14 18.84
CA THR A 233 -37.72 7.38 18.08
C THR A 233 -36.25 7.79 18.16
N PHE A 234 -35.65 7.70 19.35
CA PHE A 234 -34.25 8.03 19.58
C PHE A 234 -33.30 7.15 18.77
N PHE A 235 -33.46 5.82 18.83
CA PHE A 235 -32.63 4.90 18.06
C PHE A 235 -32.84 5.06 16.56
N HIS A 236 -34.09 5.21 16.13
CA HIS A 236 -34.43 5.39 14.72
C HIS A 236 -33.73 6.60 14.12
N GLN A 237 -33.80 7.76 14.79
CA GLN A 237 -33.14 8.99 14.33
C GLN A 237 -31.63 8.83 14.22
N ARG A 238 -30.98 8.14 15.17
CA ARG A 238 -29.52 7.91 15.13
C ARG A 238 -29.11 7.00 13.98
N ILE A 239 -29.84 5.91 13.77
CA ILE A 239 -29.57 4.96 12.69
C ILE A 239 -29.73 5.65 11.34
N GLU A 240 -30.83 6.40 11.13
CA GLU A 240 -31.05 7.12 9.88
C GLU A 240 -30.00 8.19 9.64
N SER A 241 -29.62 8.96 10.67
CA SER A 241 -28.59 10.00 10.53
C SER A 241 -27.23 9.42 10.14
N ALA A 242 -26.85 8.28 10.74
CA ALA A 242 -25.62 7.57 10.40
C ALA A 242 -25.63 7.07 8.95
N LEU A 243 -26.72 6.42 8.52
CA LEU A 243 -26.84 5.86 7.17
C LEU A 243 -27.02 6.92 6.09
N GLN A 244 -27.63 8.06 6.41
CA GLN A 244 -27.70 9.22 5.51
C GLN A 244 -26.31 9.81 5.28
N SER A 245 -25.51 9.97 6.34
CA SER A 245 -24.12 10.44 6.24
C SER A 245 -23.29 9.49 5.38
N LEU A 246 -23.42 8.18 5.63
CA LEU A 246 -22.74 7.15 4.85
C LEU A 246 -23.14 7.20 3.37
N THR A 247 -24.43 7.36 3.07
CA THR A 247 -24.94 7.49 1.69
C THR A 247 -24.33 8.70 0.98
N GLN A 248 -24.20 9.83 1.68
CA GLN A 248 -23.57 11.03 1.13
C GLN A 248 -22.11 10.77 0.78
N ASP A 249 -21.34 10.15 1.68
CA ASP A 249 -19.92 9.87 1.45
C ASP A 249 -19.72 8.83 0.34
N LEU A 250 -20.60 7.85 0.22
CA LEU A 250 -20.50 6.81 -0.82
C LEU A 250 -20.80 7.34 -2.23
N SER A 251 -21.57 8.42 -2.34
CA SER A 251 -21.90 9.03 -3.63
C SER A 251 -20.65 9.48 -4.42
N GLN A 252 -19.57 9.84 -3.72
CA GLN A 252 -18.29 10.21 -4.35
C GLN A 252 -17.62 9.03 -5.08
N PHE A 253 -17.96 7.80 -4.71
CA PHE A 253 -17.50 6.57 -5.36
C PHE A 253 -18.53 6.02 -6.36
N GLY A 254 -19.61 6.76 -6.65
CA GLY A 254 -20.69 6.34 -7.53
C GLY A 254 -21.58 5.23 -6.94
N ILE A 255 -21.52 5.04 -5.61
CA ILE A 255 -22.34 4.06 -4.89
C ILE A 255 -23.56 4.78 -4.32
N THR A 256 -24.73 4.20 -4.49
CA THR A 256 -25.99 4.72 -3.95
C THR A 256 -26.73 3.58 -3.25
N PRO A 257 -26.52 3.42 -1.93
CA PRO A 257 -27.23 2.39 -1.16
C PRO A 257 -28.73 2.68 -1.14
N ASP A 258 -29.55 1.63 -1.20
CA ASP A 258 -31.00 1.71 -1.03
C ASP A 258 -31.38 1.04 0.29
N PHE A 259 -31.52 1.83 1.35
CA PHE A 259 -31.87 1.33 2.69
C PHE A 259 -33.37 1.36 2.92
N GLU A 260 -33.95 0.20 3.24
CA GLU A 260 -35.30 0.08 3.79
C GLU A 260 -35.22 -0.34 5.26
N TYR A 261 -36.18 0.11 6.07
CA TYR A 261 -36.14 -0.05 7.52
C TYR A 261 -37.34 -0.83 8.01
N GLU A 262 -37.09 -1.90 8.75
CA GLU A 262 -38.13 -2.63 9.48
C GLU A 262 -37.84 -2.66 10.98
N SER A 263 -38.89 -2.70 11.79
CA SER A 263 -38.77 -2.72 13.26
C SER A 263 -39.41 -3.97 13.82
N THR A 264 -38.71 -4.63 14.73
CA THR A 264 -39.17 -5.85 15.38
C THR A 264 -38.69 -5.87 16.84
N TYR A 265 -39.29 -6.74 17.64
CA TYR A 265 -39.15 -6.72 19.10
C TYR A 265 -38.75 -8.09 19.61
N PHE A 266 -37.89 -8.09 20.62
CA PHE A 266 -37.51 -9.28 21.35
C PHE A 266 -37.58 -9.00 22.86
N GLU A 267 -38.40 -9.77 23.55
CA GLU A 267 -38.57 -9.66 25.00
C GLU A 267 -37.99 -10.91 25.68
N HIS A 268 -37.19 -10.69 26.72
CA HIS A 268 -36.64 -11.78 27.52
C HIS A 268 -36.86 -11.59 29.02
N LYS A 269 -37.07 -12.71 29.73
CA LYS A 269 -37.43 -12.70 31.16
C LYS A 269 -36.24 -12.63 32.12
N LYS A 270 -35.01 -12.63 31.61
CA LYS A 270 -33.78 -12.48 32.40
C LYS A 270 -33.16 -11.13 32.10
N THR A 271 -32.48 -10.55 33.08
CA THR A 271 -31.63 -9.38 32.90
C THR A 271 -30.56 -9.65 31.86
N LEU A 272 -30.44 -8.76 30.88
CA LEU A 272 -29.37 -8.77 29.89
C LEU A 272 -28.10 -8.21 30.58
N GLY A 273 -26.97 -8.89 30.37
CA GLY A 273 -25.69 -8.40 30.87
C GLY A 273 -25.23 -7.15 30.12
N ASN A 274 -24.00 -6.70 30.39
CA ASN A 274 -23.43 -5.51 29.75
C ASN A 274 -22.40 -5.83 28.65
N ARG A 275 -22.12 -7.12 28.39
CA ARG A 275 -21.17 -7.53 27.36
C ARG A 275 -21.90 -7.95 26.10
N ALA A 276 -21.29 -7.71 24.94
CA ALA A 276 -21.91 -8.01 23.67
C ALA A 276 -22.33 -9.48 23.47
N ILE A 277 -21.53 -10.41 24.02
CA ILE A 277 -21.79 -11.85 24.00
C ILE A 277 -23.04 -12.24 24.82
N ASP A 278 -23.45 -11.42 25.78
CA ASP A 278 -24.58 -11.74 26.67
C ASP A 278 -25.91 -11.76 25.88
N PHE A 279 -26.05 -10.92 24.84
CA PHE A 279 -27.21 -10.97 23.94
C PHE A 279 -27.20 -12.24 23.08
N ASP A 280 -26.07 -12.58 22.46
CA ASP A 280 -25.98 -13.77 21.60
C ASP A 280 -26.24 -15.06 22.40
N MET A 281 -25.64 -15.18 23.59
CA MET A 281 -25.90 -16.30 24.49
C MET A 281 -27.36 -16.39 24.93
N MET A 282 -28.03 -15.25 25.09
CA MET A 282 -29.45 -15.21 25.42
C MET A 282 -30.30 -15.70 24.25
N LEU A 283 -30.02 -15.22 23.04
CA LEU A 283 -30.74 -15.63 21.82
C LEU A 283 -30.54 -17.13 21.54
N ALA A 284 -29.32 -17.64 21.75
CA ALA A 284 -28.96 -19.07 21.63
C ALA A 284 -29.76 -20.00 22.57
N GLN A 285 -30.29 -19.47 23.68
CA GLN A 285 -31.14 -20.22 24.62
C GLN A 285 -32.63 -20.23 24.23
N THR A 286 -33.02 -19.53 23.16
CA THR A 286 -34.41 -19.48 22.69
C THR A 286 -34.67 -20.50 21.59
N THR A 287 -35.94 -20.61 21.16
CA THR A 287 -36.31 -21.44 20.00
C THR A 287 -35.71 -20.95 18.69
N PHE A 288 -35.39 -19.66 18.59
CA PHE A 288 -34.76 -19.08 17.42
C PHE A 288 -33.30 -19.52 17.32
N GLY A 289 -32.57 -19.49 18.44
CA GLY A 289 -31.15 -19.85 18.52
C GLY A 289 -30.21 -18.79 17.90
N THR A 290 -30.56 -18.22 16.74
CA THR A 290 -29.74 -17.25 16.01
C THR A 290 -30.58 -16.08 15.49
N LEU A 291 -29.93 -14.98 15.11
CA LEU A 291 -30.62 -13.83 14.52
C LEU A 291 -31.18 -14.16 13.14
N GLU A 292 -30.48 -14.96 12.35
CA GLU A 292 -30.98 -15.41 11.05
C GLU A 292 -32.28 -16.22 11.20
N ASN A 293 -32.33 -17.17 12.14
CA ASN A 293 -33.54 -17.93 12.42
C ASN A 293 -34.65 -17.02 12.97
N PHE A 294 -34.31 -16.07 13.84
CA PHE A 294 -35.27 -15.08 14.32
C PHE A 294 -35.89 -14.29 13.16
N ALA A 295 -35.10 -13.80 12.19
CA ALA A 295 -35.66 -13.10 11.03
C ALA A 295 -36.47 -14.01 10.11
N ARG A 296 -36.04 -15.26 9.86
CA ARG A 296 -36.79 -16.21 9.03
C ARG A 296 -38.14 -16.59 9.64
N ASP A 297 -38.20 -16.74 10.96
CA ASP A 297 -39.42 -17.09 11.68
C ASP A 297 -40.33 -15.87 11.92
N ASN A 298 -39.80 -14.66 11.74
CA ASN A 298 -40.57 -13.43 11.82
C ASN A 298 -41.27 -13.14 10.50
N THR A 299 -42.58 -13.38 10.45
CA THR A 299 -43.39 -13.27 9.22
C THR A 299 -43.47 -11.86 8.64
N ASP A 300 -43.12 -10.84 9.43
CA ASP A 300 -43.12 -9.44 8.99
C ASP A 300 -41.82 -9.09 8.24
N LEU A 301 -40.78 -9.94 8.32
CA LEU A 301 -39.50 -9.75 7.64
C LEU A 301 -39.40 -10.62 6.37
N ASP A 302 -39.82 -10.08 5.22
CA ASP A 302 -39.64 -10.75 3.93
C ASP A 302 -38.24 -10.53 3.36
N LEU A 303 -37.27 -11.28 3.88
CA LEU A 303 -35.86 -11.19 3.48
C LEU A 303 -35.62 -11.46 1.98
N SER A 304 -36.55 -12.15 1.29
CA SER A 304 -36.39 -12.53 -0.11
C SER A 304 -36.43 -11.35 -1.10
N LYS A 305 -36.89 -10.18 -0.63
CA LYS A 305 -36.99 -8.94 -1.42
C LYS A 305 -35.71 -8.10 -1.41
N TYR A 306 -34.72 -8.49 -0.62
CA TYR A 306 -33.53 -7.69 -0.37
C TYR A 306 -32.27 -8.40 -0.86
N ASP A 307 -31.34 -7.63 -1.40
CA ASP A 307 -30.03 -8.11 -1.82
C ASP A 307 -29.11 -8.34 -0.61
N ASN A 308 -29.27 -7.50 0.43
CA ASN A 308 -28.49 -7.52 1.67
C ASN A 308 -29.39 -7.24 2.89
N TYR A 309 -29.00 -7.67 4.09
CA TYR A 309 -29.67 -7.25 5.32
C TYR A 309 -28.73 -7.24 6.52
N PHE A 310 -29.01 -6.41 7.52
CA PHE A 310 -28.29 -6.48 8.79
C PHE A 310 -29.17 -6.00 9.94
N PHE A 311 -28.84 -6.44 11.15
CA PHE A 311 -29.54 -6.04 12.36
C PHE A 311 -28.87 -4.85 13.03
N VAL A 312 -29.69 -3.94 13.54
CA VAL A 312 -29.29 -2.98 14.57
C VAL A 312 -30.06 -3.34 15.83
N VAL A 313 -29.40 -4.04 16.74
CA VAL A 313 -29.97 -4.52 18.00
C VAL A 313 -29.90 -3.40 19.04
N CYS A 314 -31.05 -2.86 19.41
CA CYS A 314 -31.20 -1.68 20.25
C CYS A 314 -31.65 -2.08 21.65
N THR A 315 -30.89 -1.68 22.67
CA THR A 315 -31.22 -1.91 24.08
C THR A 315 -31.02 -0.65 24.92
N LYS A 316 -31.74 -0.54 26.04
CA LYS A 316 -31.54 0.55 27.02
C LYS A 316 -30.38 0.31 27.97
N ASN A 317 -29.86 -0.91 28.03
CA ASN A 317 -28.67 -1.21 28.80
C ASN A 317 -27.45 -0.56 28.13
N ASP A 318 -26.53 -0.03 28.94
CA ASP A 318 -25.21 0.40 28.46
C ASP A 318 -24.38 -0.84 28.16
N MET A 319 -24.58 -1.40 26.96
CA MET A 319 -23.76 -2.46 26.41
C MET A 319 -22.57 -1.89 25.66
N GLU A 320 -21.46 -2.61 25.68
CA GLU A 320 -20.34 -2.35 24.78
C GLU A 320 -20.83 -2.49 23.32
N LEU A 321 -20.50 -1.48 22.51
CA LEU A 321 -20.71 -1.51 21.06
C LEU A 321 -20.02 -2.75 20.50
N SER A 322 -20.75 -3.53 19.70
CA SER A 322 -20.19 -4.72 19.09
C SER A 322 -20.76 -4.94 17.70
N VAL A 323 -19.87 -5.39 16.82
CA VAL A 323 -20.19 -5.74 15.44
C VAL A 323 -20.03 -7.24 15.28
N GLY A 324 -21.11 -7.93 14.93
CA GLY A 324 -21.08 -9.34 14.53
C GLY A 324 -20.97 -9.42 13.02
N VAL A 325 -19.91 -10.05 12.52
CA VAL A 325 -19.68 -10.31 11.09
C VAL A 325 -19.74 -11.81 10.80
N PHE A 326 -20.03 -12.19 9.56
CA PHE A 326 -19.79 -13.57 9.14
C PHE A 326 -18.27 -13.80 9.06
N ASP A 327 -17.73 -14.64 9.94
CA ASP A 327 -16.35 -15.12 9.84
C ASP A 327 -16.31 -16.59 9.38
N LYS A 328 -15.31 -16.93 8.57
CA LYS A 328 -15.07 -18.31 8.09
C LYS A 328 -14.46 -19.22 9.17
N THR A 329 -14.07 -18.70 10.33
CA THR A 329 -13.49 -19.44 11.46
C THR A 329 -14.53 -20.27 12.24
N GLU A 330 -14.08 -21.24 13.06
CA GLU A 330 -14.87 -22.39 13.55
C GLU A 330 -15.94 -22.09 14.64
N GLU A 331 -16.13 -20.85 15.09
CA GLU A 331 -17.12 -20.51 16.14
C GLU A 331 -18.55 -20.27 15.59
N LYS A 332 -18.92 -20.91 14.48
CA LYS A 332 -20.12 -20.60 13.68
C LYS A 332 -21.46 -20.88 14.35
N ASP A 333 -21.50 -21.71 15.39
CA ASP A 333 -22.77 -22.25 15.88
C ASP A 333 -23.53 -21.31 16.84
N LEU A 334 -22.93 -20.20 17.27
CA LEU A 334 -23.52 -19.23 18.22
C LEU A 334 -23.82 -17.84 17.62
N TYR A 335 -23.23 -17.47 16.47
CA TYR A 335 -23.15 -16.08 15.98
C TYR A 335 -23.73 -15.86 14.59
N PHE A 336 -24.86 -16.49 14.26
CA PHE A 336 -25.43 -16.40 12.91
C PHE A 336 -26.23 -15.09 12.70
N GLY A 337 -25.56 -14.06 12.15
CA GLY A 337 -26.17 -12.85 11.58
C GLY A 337 -25.28 -11.60 11.64
N GLU A 338 -25.24 -10.81 10.55
CA GLU A 338 -24.62 -9.48 10.54
C GLU A 338 -25.39 -8.54 11.46
N ARG A 339 -24.72 -8.01 12.50
CA ARG A 339 -25.38 -7.18 13.51
C ARG A 339 -24.50 -6.07 14.06
N ILE A 340 -25.14 -4.99 14.43
CA ILE A 340 -24.61 -3.92 15.28
C ILE A 340 -25.41 -3.99 16.59
N LEU A 341 -24.73 -4.22 17.71
CA LEU A 341 -25.33 -4.14 19.04
C LEU A 341 -25.11 -2.75 19.61
N THR A 342 -26.20 -2.05 19.94
CA THR A 342 -26.17 -0.67 20.37
C THR A 342 -26.99 -0.43 21.64
N GLY A 343 -26.39 0.30 22.58
CA GLY A 343 -26.99 0.76 23.83
C GLY A 343 -27.40 2.23 23.78
N ALA A 344 -27.99 2.74 24.87
CA ALA A 344 -28.47 4.13 24.94
C ALA A 344 -27.36 5.19 24.78
N SER A 345 -26.11 4.86 25.10
CA SER A 345 -24.95 5.75 24.98
C SER A 345 -24.32 5.84 23.59
N VAL A 346 -24.67 4.94 22.66
CA VAL A 346 -24.02 4.80 21.34
C VAL A 346 -24.39 5.93 20.39
N THR A 347 -23.40 6.60 19.82
CA THR A 347 -23.59 7.74 18.89
C THR A 347 -23.96 7.30 17.46
N ASP A 348 -24.37 8.26 16.64
CA ASP A 348 -24.51 8.07 15.19
C ASP A 348 -23.18 7.71 14.52
N LEU A 349 -22.07 8.31 14.94
CA LEU A 349 -20.73 7.95 14.46
C LEU A 349 -20.37 6.49 14.79
N ASP A 350 -20.72 6.00 15.97
CA ASP A 350 -20.47 4.61 16.34
C ASP A 350 -21.23 3.63 15.44
N ILE A 351 -22.48 3.97 15.09
CA ILE A 351 -23.29 3.19 14.14
C ILE A 351 -22.68 3.27 12.73
N TYR A 352 -22.29 4.46 12.28
CA TYR A 352 -21.62 4.68 10.99
C TYR A 352 -20.39 3.78 10.85
N LYS A 353 -19.48 3.82 11.84
CA LYS A 353 -18.26 3.01 11.85
C LYS A 353 -18.58 1.51 11.88
N SER A 354 -19.61 1.12 12.62
CA SER A 354 -20.05 -0.27 12.73
C SER A 354 -20.57 -0.81 11.40
N VAL A 355 -21.29 -0.01 10.62
CA VAL A 355 -21.74 -0.39 9.26
C VAL A 355 -20.55 -0.59 8.32
N LEU A 356 -19.54 0.28 8.38
CA LEU A 356 -18.30 0.09 7.62
C LEU A 356 -17.57 -1.20 8.03
N CYS A 357 -17.52 -1.52 9.33
CA CYS A 357 -17.02 -2.82 9.81
C CYS A 357 -17.75 -4.01 9.21
N LEU A 358 -19.09 -3.95 9.12
CA LEU A 358 -19.87 -5.00 8.46
C LEU A 358 -19.47 -5.17 7.00
N LEU A 359 -19.02 -4.12 6.33
CA LEU A 359 -18.55 -4.14 4.93
C LEU A 359 -17.11 -4.62 4.79
N GLY A 360 -16.46 -4.97 5.91
CA GLY A 360 -15.11 -5.47 5.93
C GLY A 360 -14.05 -4.40 6.16
N ALA A 361 -14.45 -3.16 6.49
CA ALA A 361 -13.54 -2.17 7.03
C ALA A 361 -12.95 -2.70 8.32
N ASP A 362 -11.64 -2.78 8.39
CA ASP A 362 -10.97 -3.26 9.57
C ASP A 362 -10.63 -2.07 10.47
N LEU A 363 -11.43 -1.92 11.54
CA LEU A 363 -11.25 -0.92 12.59
C LEU A 363 -10.15 -1.27 13.61
N ARG A 364 -9.26 -2.26 13.36
CA ARG A 364 -8.16 -2.69 14.27
C ARG A 364 -7.12 -1.61 14.62
N GLY A 365 -7.41 -0.34 14.36
CA GLY A 365 -6.67 0.82 14.88
C GLY A 365 -6.59 0.88 16.41
N GLU A 366 -7.32 0.06 17.18
CA GLU A 366 -7.19 0.03 18.64
C GLU A 366 -6.40 -1.18 19.20
N ASP A 367 -6.40 -2.36 18.56
CA ASP A 367 -5.77 -3.58 19.15
C ASP A 367 -4.95 -4.46 18.18
N GLY A 368 -4.86 -4.14 16.88
CA GLY A 368 -4.25 -5.06 15.89
C GLY A 368 -3.19 -4.47 14.95
N ALA A 369 -3.10 -3.14 14.83
CA ALA A 369 -2.01 -2.49 14.11
C ALA A 369 -0.83 -2.21 15.06
N ASP A 370 0.42 -2.34 14.58
CA ASP A 370 1.51 -1.74 15.34
C ASP A 370 1.30 -0.21 15.45
N LYS A 371 1.71 0.38 16.57
CA LYS A 371 1.47 1.80 16.88
C LYS A 371 2.00 2.75 15.80
N TYR A 372 2.96 2.29 15.01
CA TYR A 372 3.56 3.07 13.93
C TYR A 372 2.63 3.15 12.71
N THR A 373 2.02 2.02 12.33
CA THR A 373 1.00 1.92 11.28
C THR A 373 -0.21 2.80 11.62
N GLU A 374 -0.66 2.77 12.87
CA GLU A 374 -1.73 3.65 13.36
C GLU A 374 -1.32 5.14 13.22
N ALA A 375 -0.09 5.50 13.64
CA ALA A 375 0.39 6.87 13.54
C ALA A 375 0.48 7.37 12.08
N LEU A 376 0.93 6.53 11.14
CA LEU A 376 0.98 6.89 9.73
C LEU A 376 -0.41 7.06 9.13
N TYR A 377 -1.36 6.21 9.51
CA TYR A 377 -2.74 6.35 9.08
C TYR A 377 -3.35 7.68 9.54
N LYS A 378 -3.15 8.04 10.81
CA LYS A 378 -3.56 9.35 11.36
C LYS A 378 -2.90 10.53 10.66
N PHE A 379 -1.65 10.39 10.24
CA PHE A 379 -0.91 11.45 9.58
C PHE A 379 -1.46 11.74 8.17
N TYR A 380 -1.70 10.69 7.38
CA TYR A 380 -2.17 10.84 6.00
C TYR A 380 -3.68 11.03 5.88
N PHE A 381 -4.44 10.46 6.81
CA PHE A 381 -5.90 10.49 6.80
C PHE A 381 -6.45 10.85 8.19
N PRO A 382 -6.18 12.06 8.70
CA PRO A 382 -6.58 12.47 10.05
C PRO A 382 -8.10 12.48 10.26
N ASN A 383 -8.84 12.64 9.16
CA ASN A 383 -10.29 12.70 9.12
C ASN A 383 -10.95 11.36 8.78
N ASP A 384 -10.15 10.31 8.55
CA ASP A 384 -10.73 9.03 8.19
C ASP A 384 -11.51 8.42 9.37
N PHE A 385 -12.53 7.64 9.05
CA PHE A 385 -13.38 6.96 10.03
C PHE A 385 -12.60 6.15 11.08
N ALA A 386 -11.44 5.56 10.76
CA ALA A 386 -10.65 4.81 11.74
C ALA A 386 -9.91 5.72 12.76
N VAL A 387 -9.86 7.03 12.51
CA VAL A 387 -9.10 8.01 13.30
C VAL A 387 -10.00 9.01 14.01
N THR A 388 -11.00 9.52 13.30
CA THR A 388 -11.85 10.61 13.79
C THR A 388 -12.86 10.14 14.84
N LYS A 389 -13.24 11.05 15.75
CA LYS A 389 -14.35 10.87 16.71
C LYS A 389 -15.50 11.85 16.45
N ASP A 390 -15.47 12.55 15.33
CA ASP A 390 -16.48 13.54 14.94
C ASP A 390 -17.04 13.18 13.56
N LEU A 391 -18.38 13.08 13.47
CA LEU A 391 -19.08 12.78 12.22
C LEU A 391 -18.95 13.91 11.20
N THR A 392 -18.79 15.17 11.64
CA THR A 392 -18.66 16.32 10.74
C THR A 392 -17.35 16.35 9.97
N THR A 393 -16.36 15.61 10.46
CA THR A 393 -15.05 15.47 9.84
C THR A 393 -14.78 14.03 9.41
N VAL A 394 -15.79 13.15 9.43
CA VAL A 394 -15.62 11.77 8.97
C VAL A 394 -15.49 11.77 7.45
N GLU A 395 -14.47 11.09 6.95
CA GLU A 395 -14.28 10.84 5.53
C GLU A 395 -13.96 9.35 5.31
N ILE A 396 -14.31 8.85 4.13
CA ILE A 396 -13.88 7.53 3.66
C ILE A 396 -12.59 7.72 2.87
N SER A 397 -11.44 7.39 3.47
CA SER A 397 -10.16 7.42 2.75
C SER A 397 -10.12 6.37 1.63
N PRO A 398 -9.19 6.51 0.66
CA PRO A 398 -8.96 5.48 -0.36
C PRO A 398 -8.62 4.09 0.22
N VAL A 399 -8.00 4.04 1.41
CA VAL A 399 -7.67 2.79 2.10
C VAL A 399 -8.96 2.14 2.61
N THR A 400 -9.79 2.89 3.32
CA THR A 400 -11.11 2.46 3.78
C THR A 400 -11.98 1.99 2.62
N ALA A 401 -12.06 2.79 1.55
CA ALA A 401 -12.85 2.48 0.37
C ALA A 401 -12.40 1.16 -0.27
N TYR A 402 -11.09 0.91 -0.32
CA TYR A 402 -10.54 -0.34 -0.83
C TYR A 402 -10.86 -1.53 0.09
N MET A 403 -10.68 -1.37 1.41
CA MET A 403 -10.98 -2.42 2.40
C MET A 403 -12.46 -2.83 2.39
N CYS A 404 -13.35 -1.85 2.21
CA CYS A 404 -14.79 -2.10 2.06
C CYS A 404 -15.19 -2.59 0.66
N GLY A 405 -14.22 -2.73 -0.26
CA GLY A 405 -14.47 -3.20 -1.62
C GLY A 405 -15.21 -2.20 -2.53
N PHE A 406 -15.24 -0.90 -2.18
CA PHE A 406 -15.86 0.16 -2.99
C PHE A 406 -15.00 0.55 -4.19
N THR A 407 -13.69 0.30 -4.12
CA THR A 407 -12.74 0.48 -5.21
C THR A 407 -11.88 -0.78 -5.37
N ASP A 408 -11.60 -1.16 -6.61
CA ASP A 408 -10.64 -2.22 -6.95
C ASP A 408 -9.19 -1.70 -6.95
N LYS A 409 -9.03 -0.39 -6.85
CA LYS A 409 -7.77 0.32 -6.81
C LYS A 409 -7.64 1.01 -5.46
N LEU A 410 -6.70 0.56 -4.65
CA LEU A 410 -5.94 1.53 -3.87
C LEU A 410 -5.30 2.46 -4.89
N ASN A 411 -5.54 3.76 -4.79
CA ASN A 411 -4.76 4.72 -5.58
C ASN A 411 -3.28 4.31 -5.43
N PHE A 412 -2.55 4.30 -6.56
CA PHE A 412 -1.15 3.82 -6.67
C PHE A 412 -0.22 4.40 -5.58
N LEU A 413 -0.66 5.52 -5.00
CA LEU A 413 -0.25 6.17 -3.77
C LEU A 413 0.15 5.25 -2.60
N TYR A 414 -0.40 4.04 -2.48
CA TYR A 414 -0.20 3.21 -1.29
C TYR A 414 0.14 1.75 -1.55
N LYS A 415 1.00 1.46 -2.55
CA LYS A 415 1.74 0.16 -2.63
C LYS A 415 2.50 -0.23 -1.35
N THR A 416 2.51 0.68 -0.41
CA THR A 416 3.15 0.68 0.89
C THR A 416 2.26 0.18 2.04
N PHE A 417 0.93 0.10 1.98
CA PHE A 417 0.17 -0.01 3.26
C PHE A 417 0.10 -1.37 3.99
N LEU A 418 0.82 -2.39 3.55
CA LEU A 418 0.63 -3.74 4.06
C LEU A 418 1.58 -4.10 5.21
N PRO A 419 1.08 -4.47 6.40
CA PRO A 419 1.88 -5.22 7.36
C PRO A 419 2.21 -6.59 6.75
N ARG A 420 3.48 -7.01 6.88
CA ARG A 420 3.85 -8.42 6.69
C ARG A 420 3.13 -9.25 7.75
N LYS A 421 2.47 -10.34 7.34
CA LYS A 421 2.20 -11.47 8.24
C LYS A 421 3.50 -12.18 8.57
#